data_AF-A0A9N7VCC7-F1
#
_entry.id   AF-A0A9N7VCC7-F1
#
_cell.length_a   1.000
_cell.length_b   1.000
_cell.length_c   1.000
_cell.angle_alpha   90.00
_cell.angle_beta   90.00
_cell.angle_gamma   90.00
#
_symmetry.space_group_name_H-M   'P 1'
#
loop_
_entity.id
_entity.type
_entity.pdbx_description
1 polymer ?
#
loop_
_entity_poly.entity_id
_entity_poly.type
_entity_poly.pdbx_seq_one_letter_code
_entity_poly.pdbx_strand_id
1 'polypeptide(L)'
;MEDEQEEVQKEVQEETLDDWFIESLTTYKDLHVYQLERPTQVLEWTSGKTVCVAGCIASKSEILELRLPLRLLADENKGLCAERDFKVIHGGFAEGPIRCLRHVPGTRCVVTSDG
;
A
#
# COMPACT_ATOMS: atom_id res chain seq x y z
N MET A 1 19.33 1.13 -30.94
CA MET A 1 20.19 0.24 -30.14
C MET A 1 19.99 0.40 -28.64
N GLU A 2 19.97 1.62 -28.06
CA GLU A 2 19.58 1.80 -26.64
C GLU A 2 18.04 1.71 -26.45
N ASP A 3 17.26 2.34 -27.32
CA ASP A 3 15.79 2.29 -27.27
C ASP A 3 15.20 0.86 -27.45
N GLU A 4 15.83 0.05 -28.30
CA GLU A 4 15.43 -1.35 -28.54
C GLU A 4 15.72 -2.25 -27.33
N GLN A 5 16.72 -1.94 -26.51
CA GLN A 5 17.02 -2.67 -25.29
C GLN A 5 16.05 -2.30 -24.16
N GLU A 6 15.59 -1.04 -24.13
CA GLU A 6 14.59 -0.57 -23.18
C GLU A 6 13.20 -1.14 -23.47
N GLU A 7 12.79 -1.24 -24.75
CA GLU A 7 11.54 -1.91 -25.13
C GLU A 7 11.52 -3.40 -24.77
N VAL A 8 12.60 -4.14 -25.09
CA VAL A 8 12.70 -5.56 -24.75
C VAL A 8 12.67 -5.78 -23.23
N GLN A 9 13.30 -4.92 -22.43
CA GLN A 9 13.22 -5.00 -20.98
C GLN A 9 11.80 -4.76 -20.45
N LYS A 10 11.06 -3.86 -21.09
CA LYS A 10 9.69 -3.56 -20.71
C LYS A 10 8.75 -4.71 -21.04
N GLU A 11 8.87 -5.31 -22.22
CA GLU A 11 8.08 -6.49 -22.61
C GLU A 11 8.32 -7.67 -21.65
N VAL A 12 9.58 -7.95 -21.30
CA VAL A 12 9.92 -9.02 -20.34
C VAL A 12 9.35 -8.74 -18.95
N GLN A 13 9.33 -7.48 -18.52
CA GLN A 13 8.70 -7.09 -17.25
C GLN A 13 7.18 -7.27 -17.31
N GLU A 14 6.53 -6.90 -18.40
CA GLU A 14 5.08 -7.08 -18.58
C GLU A 14 4.70 -8.58 -18.57
N GLU A 15 5.44 -9.44 -19.28
CA GLU A 15 5.23 -10.90 -19.25
C GLU A 15 5.40 -11.46 -17.84
N THR A 16 6.44 -11.04 -17.12
CA THR A 16 6.69 -11.50 -15.73
C THR A 16 5.57 -11.08 -14.78
N LEU A 17 5.00 -9.88 -14.97
CA LEU A 17 3.89 -9.38 -14.17
C LEU A 17 2.59 -10.15 -14.45
N ASP A 18 2.34 -10.49 -15.73
CA ASP A 18 1.17 -11.25 -16.14
C ASP A 18 1.22 -12.68 -15.59
N ASP A 19 2.36 -13.35 -15.67
CA ASP A 19 2.55 -14.70 -15.11
C ASP A 19 2.29 -14.72 -13.60
N TRP A 20 2.87 -13.76 -12.86
CA TRP A 20 2.63 -13.60 -11.43
C TRP A 20 1.15 -13.36 -11.11
N PHE A 21 0.48 -12.52 -11.91
CA PHE A 21 -0.93 -12.21 -11.71
C PHE A 21 -1.80 -13.45 -11.91
N ILE A 22 -1.56 -14.22 -12.98
CA ILE A 22 -2.30 -15.45 -13.29
C ILE A 22 -2.08 -16.50 -12.18
N GLU A 23 -0.84 -16.71 -11.73
CA GLU A 23 -0.54 -17.63 -10.63
C GLU A 23 -1.28 -17.23 -9.34
N SER A 24 -1.31 -15.93 -9.05
CA SER A 24 -1.94 -15.37 -7.86
C SER A 24 -3.45 -15.64 -7.83
N LEU A 25 -4.13 -15.62 -8.98
CA LEU A 25 -5.56 -15.94 -9.08
C LEU A 25 -5.90 -17.37 -8.66
N THR A 26 -4.96 -18.30 -8.78
CA THR A 26 -5.15 -19.70 -8.37
C THR A 26 -4.68 -19.97 -6.92
N THR A 27 -3.76 -19.14 -6.42
CA THR A 27 -3.12 -19.32 -5.12
C THR A 27 -3.93 -18.70 -3.99
N TYR A 28 -4.49 -17.50 -4.21
CA TYR A 28 -5.19 -16.75 -3.18
C TYR A 28 -6.70 -16.89 -3.35
N LYS A 29 -7.39 -17.11 -2.23
CA LYS A 29 -8.87 -17.11 -2.19
C LYS A 29 -9.43 -15.76 -2.64
N ASP A 30 -8.82 -14.68 -2.16
CA ASP A 30 -9.24 -13.31 -2.42
C ASP A 30 -7.97 -12.48 -2.74
N LEU A 31 -7.91 -11.91 -3.95
CA LEU A 31 -6.83 -11.03 -4.37
C LEU A 31 -7.37 -9.61 -4.50
N HIS A 32 -6.75 -8.67 -3.79
CA HIS A 32 -7.15 -7.27 -3.78
C HIS A 32 -5.99 -6.37 -4.21
N VAL A 33 -6.24 -5.55 -5.22
CA VAL A 33 -5.26 -4.61 -5.76
C VAL A 33 -5.82 -3.20 -5.65
N TYR A 34 -5.03 -2.29 -5.09
CA TYR A 34 -5.38 -0.88 -4.94
C TYR A 34 -4.21 0.00 -5.38
N GLN A 35 -4.54 1.07 -6.10
CA GLN A 35 -3.58 2.10 -6.45
C GLN A 35 -3.69 3.24 -5.44
N LEU A 36 -2.58 3.57 -4.78
CA LEU A 36 -2.50 4.74 -3.90
C LEU A 36 -2.15 5.99 -4.73
N GLU A 37 -2.54 7.15 -4.22
CA GLU A 37 -2.27 8.44 -4.86
C GLU A 37 -0.76 8.72 -4.98
N ARG A 38 0.02 8.28 -3.99
CA ARG A 38 1.47 8.52 -3.90
C ARG A 38 2.23 7.22 -3.68
N PRO A 39 3.48 7.12 -4.19
CA PRO A 39 4.37 6.01 -3.88
C PRO A 39 4.55 5.88 -2.36
N THR A 40 4.36 4.67 -1.86
CA THR A 40 4.49 4.33 -0.45
C THR A 40 5.69 3.40 -0.27
N GLN A 41 6.53 3.67 0.71
CA GLN A 41 7.74 2.89 0.99
C GLN A 41 7.51 1.88 2.13
N VAL A 42 6.71 2.25 3.13
CA VAL A 42 6.41 1.40 4.28
C VAL A 42 4.92 1.37 4.58
N LEU A 43 4.46 0.22 5.08
CA LEU A 43 3.09 -0.03 5.45
C LEU A 43 3.05 -0.81 6.77
N GLU A 44 2.17 -0.41 7.68
CA GLU A 44 1.98 -1.06 8.98
C GLU A 44 0.49 -1.14 9.31
N TRP A 45 0.04 -2.34 9.68
CA TRP A 45 -1.33 -2.53 10.16
C TRP A 45 -1.51 -1.91 11.54
N THR A 46 -2.64 -1.24 11.75
CA THR A 46 -2.95 -0.65 13.07
C THR A 46 -4.14 -1.38 13.72
N SER A 47 -5.17 -0.66 14.15
CA SER A 47 -6.35 -1.12 14.92
C SER A 47 -7.32 -2.03 14.14
N GLY A 48 -6.83 -2.78 13.16
CA GLY A 48 -7.58 -3.76 12.36
C GLY A 48 -8.44 -3.15 11.24
N LYS A 49 -8.95 -1.93 11.41
CA LYS A 49 -9.75 -1.21 10.38
C LYS A 49 -8.96 -0.15 9.63
N THR A 50 -7.74 0.14 10.07
CA THR A 50 -6.86 1.16 9.49
C THR A 50 -5.45 0.61 9.27
N VAL A 51 -4.77 1.19 8.29
CA VAL A 51 -3.37 0.94 7.97
C VAL A 51 -2.64 2.28 7.97
N CYS A 52 -1.42 2.31 8.49
CA CYS A 52 -0.55 3.47 8.33
C CYS A 52 0.42 3.22 7.19
N VAL A 53 0.57 4.21 6.33
CA VAL A 53 1.52 4.21 5.21
C VAL A 53 2.46 5.39 5.35
N ALA A 54 3.69 5.24 4.88
CA ALA A 54 4.57 6.38 4.70
C ALA A 54 5.33 6.31 3.37
N GLY A 55 5.41 7.47 2.72
CA GLY A 55 6.12 7.66 1.46
C GLY A 55 7.09 8.83 1.55
N CYS A 56 8.25 8.72 0.92
CA CYS A 56 9.25 9.79 0.89
C CYS A 56 9.08 10.63 -0.37
N ILE A 57 8.93 11.94 -0.20
CA ILE A 57 8.84 12.91 -1.29
C ILE A 57 9.96 13.92 -1.07
N ALA A 58 11.02 13.81 -1.88
CA ALA A 58 12.24 14.61 -1.74
C ALA A 58 12.84 14.49 -0.32
N SER A 59 12.78 15.56 0.49
CA SER A 59 13.38 15.61 1.82
C SER A 59 12.39 15.38 2.98
N LYS A 60 11.11 15.13 2.68
CA LYS A 60 10.07 14.92 3.69
C LYS A 60 9.31 13.64 3.44
N SER A 61 8.99 12.92 4.50
CA SER A 61 8.09 11.79 4.43
C SER A 61 6.69 12.18 4.84
N GLU A 62 5.73 11.81 4.00
CA GLU A 62 4.31 11.87 4.33
C GLU A 62 3.92 10.58 5.04
N ILE A 63 3.17 10.71 6.14
CA ILE A 63 2.58 9.61 6.89
C ILE A 63 1.07 9.77 6.83
N LEU A 64 0.35 8.74 6.39
CA LEU A 64 -1.11 8.72 6.34
C LEU A 64 -1.66 7.53 7.14
N GLU A 65 -2.68 7.77 7.94
CA GLU A 65 -3.56 6.72 8.44
C GLU A 65 -4.75 6.58 7.48
N LEU A 66 -4.87 5.41 6.88
CA LEU A 66 -5.89 5.10 5.89
C LEU A 66 -6.89 4.09 6.47
N ARG A 67 -8.18 4.37 6.36
CA ARG A 67 -9.23 3.39 6.64
C ARG A 67 -9.39 2.45 5.46
N LEU A 68 -9.49 1.17 5.78
CA LEU A 68 -9.63 0.09 4.81
C LEU A 68 -11.00 0.18 4.11
N PRO A 69 -11.06 -0.08 2.79
CA PRO A 69 -12.31 -0.36 2.10
C PRO A 69 -13.07 -1.49 2.80
N LEU A 70 -14.41 -1.40 2.88
CA LEU A 70 -15.20 -2.42 3.59
C LEU A 70 -15.05 -3.81 2.96
N ARG A 71 -14.67 -3.88 1.67
CA ARG A 71 -14.37 -5.15 0.99
C ARG A 71 -13.17 -5.90 1.55
N LEU A 72 -12.28 -5.22 2.29
CA LEU A 72 -11.18 -5.88 3.01
C LEU A 72 -11.60 -6.33 4.42
N LEU A 73 -12.76 -5.89 4.91
CA LEU A 73 -13.27 -6.26 6.22
C LEU A 73 -14.19 -7.49 6.06
N ALA A 74 -13.65 -8.67 6.36
CA ALA A 74 -14.32 -9.96 6.15
C ALA A 74 -15.73 -10.05 6.75
N ASP A 75 -15.97 -9.40 7.89
CA ASP A 75 -17.25 -9.45 8.61
C ASP A 75 -18.32 -8.48 8.06
N GLU A 76 -17.93 -7.47 7.27
CA GLU A 76 -18.83 -6.43 6.76
C GLU A 76 -19.19 -6.65 5.27
N ASN A 77 -18.68 -7.72 4.64
CA ASN A 77 -18.72 -7.97 3.20
C ASN A 77 -20.04 -8.60 2.66
N LYS A 78 -21.17 -8.45 3.37
CA LYS A 78 -22.44 -9.13 3.03
C LYS A 78 -23.37 -8.35 2.08
N GLY A 79 -22.89 -7.32 1.39
CA GLY A 79 -23.73 -6.52 0.49
C GLY A 79 -22.95 -5.65 -0.50
N LEU A 80 -23.70 -4.89 -1.31
CA LEU A 80 -23.13 -3.88 -2.22
C LEU A 80 -22.51 -2.75 -1.40
N CYS A 81 -21.18 -2.75 -1.29
CA CYS A 81 -20.45 -1.67 -0.65
C CYS A 81 -20.11 -0.57 -1.66
N ALA A 82 -20.68 0.62 -1.47
CA ALA A 82 -20.36 1.81 -2.27
C ALA A 82 -18.92 2.31 -2.02
N GLU A 83 -18.36 2.02 -0.84
CA GLU A 83 -17.01 2.46 -0.46
C GLU A 83 -15.96 1.44 -0.88
N ARG A 84 -15.23 1.78 -1.94
CA ARG A 84 -14.23 0.90 -2.56
C ARG A 84 -12.79 1.33 -2.33
N ASP A 85 -12.57 2.60 -2.01
CA ASP A 85 -11.24 3.17 -1.87
C ASP A 85 -10.86 3.38 -0.40
N PHE A 86 -9.56 3.47 -0.16
CA PHE A 86 -9.04 3.88 1.14
C PHE A 86 -9.49 5.32 1.44
N LYS A 87 -9.81 5.58 2.71
CA LYS A 87 -10.08 6.95 3.17
C LYS A 87 -8.98 7.43 4.07
N VAL A 88 -8.46 8.62 3.79
CA VAL A 88 -7.54 9.30 4.71
C VAL A 88 -8.29 9.67 5.98
N ILE A 89 -7.80 9.22 7.12
CA ILE A 89 -8.33 9.57 8.44
C ILE A 89 -7.45 10.64 9.09
N HIS A 90 -6.13 10.42 9.05
CA HIS A 90 -5.15 11.37 9.55
C HIS A 90 -3.96 11.44 8.58
N GLY A 91 -3.24 12.56 8.61
CA GLY A 91 -2.03 12.76 7.83
C GLY A 91 -1.04 13.67 8.55
N GLY A 92 0.23 13.53 8.21
CA GLY A 92 1.31 14.34 8.75
C GLY A 92 2.60 14.22 7.94
N PHE A 93 3.57 15.07 8.27
CA PHE A 93 4.89 15.04 7.65
C PHE A 93 5.98 14.87 8.71
N ALA A 94 7.01 14.13 8.33
CA ALA A 94 8.27 14.02 9.06
C ALA A 94 9.41 14.53 8.17
N GLU A 95 10.45 15.09 8.81
CA GLU A 95 11.68 15.43 8.10
C GLU A 95 12.52 14.16 7.88
N GLY A 96 13.09 14.01 6.68
CA GLY A 96 13.88 12.84 6.31
C GLY A 96 13.06 11.61 5.90
N PRO A 97 13.74 10.53 5.49
CA PRO A 97 13.11 9.31 5.02
C PRO A 97 12.60 8.43 6.18
N ILE A 98 11.43 7.83 6.00
CA ILE A 98 10.91 6.79 6.89
C ILE A 98 11.07 5.43 6.23
N ARG A 99 11.96 4.59 6.78
CA ARG A 99 12.20 3.22 6.29
C ARG A 99 11.59 2.14 7.18
N CYS A 100 11.18 2.50 8.39
CA CYS A 100 10.44 1.61 9.28
C CYS A 100 9.29 2.37 9.93
N LEU A 101 8.13 1.70 10.00
CA LEU A 101 6.92 2.20 10.65
C LEU A 101 6.35 1.07 11.51
N ARG A 102 6.08 1.34 12.78
CA ARG A 102 5.51 0.35 13.70
C ARG A 102 4.40 0.95 14.56
N HIS A 103 3.26 0.27 14.63
CA HIS A 103 2.16 0.67 15.49
C HIS A 103 2.46 0.33 16.95
N VAL A 104 2.11 1.24 17.86
CA VAL A 104 2.20 0.99 19.31
C VAL A 104 0.85 0.42 19.79
N PRO A 105 0.79 -0.86 20.20
CA PRO A 105 -0.46 -1.50 20.58
C PRO A 105 -1.22 -0.75 21.68
N GLY A 106 -2.55 -0.68 21.57
CA GLY A 106 -3.41 0.01 22.53
C GLY A 106 -3.35 1.53 22.48
N THR A 107 -2.60 2.11 21.53
CA THR A 107 -2.51 3.56 21.35
C THR A 107 -2.82 3.98 19.91
N ARG A 108 -2.87 5.28 19.66
CA ARG A 108 -2.90 5.87 18.30
C ARG A 108 -1.52 6.36 17.85
N CYS A 109 -0.45 5.81 18.41
CA CYS A 109 0.91 6.21 18.11
C CYS A 109 1.56 5.22 17.15
N VAL A 110 2.42 5.77 16.29
CA VAL A 110 3.35 5.00 15.45
C VAL A 110 4.77 5.45 15.75
N VAL A 111 5.72 4.53 15.67
CA VAL A 111 7.14 4.80 15.77
C VAL A 111 7.75 4.72 14.38
N THR A 112 8.57 5.70 14.03
CA THR A 112 9.26 5.80 12.74
C THR A 112 10.77 5.71 12.94
N SER A 113 11.47 5.08 12.00
CA SER A 113 12.94 5.07 11.92
C SER A 113 13.37 5.20 10.45
N ASP A 114 14.57 5.74 10.23
CA ASP A 114 15.22 5.82 8.91
C ASP A 114 16.10 4.59 8.58
N GLY A 115 16.21 3.64 9.52
CA GLY A 115 16.94 2.38 9.36
C GLY A 115 18.18 2.31 10.23
#